data_AF-A0A412EB31-F1
#
_entry.id   AF-A0A412EB31-F1
#
_cell.length_a   1.000
_cell.length_b   1.000
_cell.length_c   1.000
_cell.angle_alpha   90.00
_cell.angle_beta   90.00
_cell.angle_gamma   90.00
#
_symmetry.space_group_name_H-M   'P 1'
#
loop_
_entity.id
_entity.type
_entity.pdbx_description
1 polymer ?
#
loop_
_entity_poly.entity_id
_entity_poly.type
_entity_poly.pdbx_seq_one_letter_code
_entity_poly.pdbx_strand_id
1 'polypeptide(L)'
;MKKTISFIAGLLLALTGMAQENKGGISGFMKEELEDFDKFMDDADKDFINFMREPWKEFEAEKPVLKRVKPEPVKPVVYDEKTAPKSEKPVCLTIEEILDMTTSEGKQKPVVQLNEVDRIVFDKPEVIVRKKKDPKVIIIEEKAADKPAVQPEKKPVVEVIEAEPEAEPAPVVEADRRPEPAAEPRLPVSSTPTSPLYRGESGRSKIAYGGLAFYLNNSLNRKCSLNGLNENAIADAYEALCNSDYKPLLADCAQIRKDLRLNDWGVFTLVRQVADTYCGTANESIVMQQFLLNEMGYKARMARKATEDKMMLFVATDCSIYAHPYITLNGQNYYNLSGNNEQCQFYMCQKDSPKAKNSVGMQLKEAPLFPGTVVSSTHQAKGSAARVTVDVPKALMDFYKDYPQCDYSVYFNAPVNAAMENRILSSLAPLVQGRNEVDAANILINFVQTAFQYQTDGQQFGYEKPFFVEELFYYPYSDCEDRAMLFSYLVRKLLGLDVVLLDYPEHIATAVRFNGNVSGDYLMVNGRKYTVCDPTYIGASIGMTMPRYKTVSAKVLKY
;
A
#
# COMPACT_ATOMS: atom_id res chain seq x y z
N MET A 1 16.38 -20.00 -28.43
CA MET A 1 17.04 -19.39 -27.25
C MET A 1 18.54 -19.69 -27.17
N LYS A 2 19.30 -19.59 -28.28
CA LYS A 2 20.79 -19.69 -28.27
C LYS A 2 21.49 -18.49 -28.91
N LYS A 3 20.74 -17.55 -29.50
CA LYS A 3 21.29 -16.34 -30.15
C LYS A 3 21.31 -15.09 -29.26
N THR A 4 20.59 -15.12 -28.13
CA THR A 4 20.44 -13.97 -27.21
C THR A 4 21.55 -13.84 -26.17
N ILE A 5 22.35 -14.89 -25.93
CA ILE A 5 23.40 -14.88 -24.90
C ILE A 5 24.75 -14.39 -25.48
N SER A 6 24.98 -14.52 -26.79
CA SER A 6 26.24 -14.08 -27.41
C SER A 6 26.37 -12.55 -27.55
N PHE A 7 25.27 -11.80 -27.54
CA PHE A 7 25.32 -10.34 -27.67
C PHE A 7 25.78 -9.64 -26.38
N ILE A 8 25.42 -10.18 -25.22
CA ILE A 8 25.79 -9.59 -23.91
C ILE A 8 27.24 -9.94 -23.53
N ALA A 9 27.75 -11.10 -23.96
CA ALA A 9 29.14 -11.49 -23.71
C ALA A 9 30.17 -10.74 -24.58
N GLY A 10 29.78 -10.29 -25.78
CA GLY A 10 30.65 -9.49 -26.65
C GLY A 10 30.90 -8.06 -26.11
N LEU A 11 29.94 -7.51 -25.37
CA LEU A 11 29.97 -6.13 -24.86
C LEU A 11 31.00 -5.93 -23.72
N LEU A 12 31.35 -7.00 -22.99
CA LEU A 12 32.31 -6.94 -21.87
C LEU A 12 33.77 -7.25 -22.26
N LEU A 13 34.01 -7.87 -23.43
CA LEU A 13 35.36 -8.23 -23.87
C LEU A 13 36.03 -7.19 -24.79
N ALA A 14 35.27 -6.23 -25.36
CA ALA A 14 35.84 -5.18 -26.20
C ALA A 14 36.47 -4.00 -25.41
N LEU A 15 36.26 -3.93 -24.09
CA LEU A 15 36.71 -2.80 -23.27
C LEU A 15 38.13 -2.93 -22.68
N THR A 16 38.88 -4.01 -22.99
CA THR A 16 40.24 -4.21 -22.45
C THR A 16 41.37 -4.07 -23.47
N GLY A 17 41.07 -3.68 -24.70
CA GLY A 17 42.11 -3.37 -25.69
C GLY A 17 41.68 -2.21 -26.57
N MET A 18 42.42 -1.09 -26.45
CA MET A 18 42.41 0.14 -27.27
C MET A 18 42.11 1.39 -26.43
N ALA A 19 42.97 1.63 -25.42
CA ALA A 19 43.16 2.97 -24.88
C ALA A 19 44.05 3.76 -25.85
N GLN A 20 43.46 4.32 -26.91
CA GLN A 20 44.07 5.42 -27.65
C GLN A 20 42.98 6.34 -28.23
N GLU A 21 43.15 7.62 -27.93
CA GLU A 21 42.38 8.80 -28.34
C GLU A 21 41.32 8.63 -29.45
N ASN A 22 40.04 8.59 -29.06
CA ASN A 22 38.96 9.05 -29.95
C ASN A 22 37.70 9.46 -29.18
N LYS A 23 37.69 10.68 -28.62
CA LYS A 23 36.50 11.24 -27.94
C LYS A 23 35.31 11.48 -28.89
N GLY A 24 35.53 11.47 -30.21
CA GLY A 24 34.47 11.55 -31.23
C GLY A 24 33.87 10.20 -31.65
N GLY A 25 34.59 9.10 -31.45
CA GLY A 25 34.11 7.75 -31.82
C GLY A 25 33.07 7.21 -30.85
N ILE A 26 33.25 7.45 -29.55
CA ILE A 26 32.32 6.98 -28.51
C ILE A 26 30.99 7.77 -28.55
N SER A 27 31.04 9.08 -28.81
CA SER A 27 29.81 9.89 -28.93
C SER A 27 29.05 9.61 -30.22
N GLY A 28 29.75 9.37 -31.34
CA GLY A 28 29.14 8.95 -32.59
C GLY A 28 28.49 7.57 -32.48
N PHE A 29 29.21 6.61 -31.91
CA PHE A 29 28.71 5.26 -31.66
C PHE A 29 27.49 5.25 -30.72
N MET A 30 27.54 5.97 -29.60
CA MET A 30 26.37 6.08 -28.70
C MET A 30 25.17 6.72 -29.39
N LYS A 31 25.39 7.69 -30.28
CA LYS A 31 24.31 8.32 -31.03
C LYS A 31 23.71 7.35 -32.06
N GLU A 32 24.54 6.62 -32.78
CA GLU A 32 24.12 5.58 -33.73
C GLU A 32 23.37 4.44 -33.03
N GLU A 33 23.86 3.97 -31.87
CA GLU A 33 23.15 2.97 -31.05
C GLU A 33 21.79 3.49 -30.53
N LEU A 34 21.69 4.78 -30.17
CA LEU A 34 20.42 5.39 -29.76
C LEU A 34 19.44 5.51 -30.94
N GLU A 35 19.92 5.86 -32.13
CA GLU A 35 19.12 5.93 -33.35
C GLU A 35 18.64 4.53 -33.78
N ASP A 36 19.50 3.51 -33.72
CA ASP A 36 19.16 2.12 -33.99
C ASP A 36 18.16 1.56 -32.96
N PHE A 37 18.32 1.94 -31.69
CA PHE A 37 17.38 1.57 -30.63
C PHE A 37 16.01 2.23 -30.84
N ASP A 38 15.96 3.53 -31.13
CA ASP A 38 14.71 4.24 -31.44
C ASP A 38 14.00 3.58 -32.63
N LYS A 39 14.73 3.26 -33.70
CA LYS A 39 14.17 2.55 -34.85
C LYS A 39 13.63 1.16 -34.51
N PHE A 40 14.34 0.39 -33.68
CA PHE A 40 13.86 -0.90 -33.21
C PHE A 40 12.55 -0.76 -32.40
N MET A 41 12.46 0.26 -31.54
CA MET A 41 11.25 0.55 -30.79
C MET A 41 10.08 0.93 -31.72
N ASP A 42 10.34 1.74 -32.75
CA ASP A 42 9.34 2.10 -33.76
C ASP A 42 8.83 0.87 -34.53
N ASP A 43 9.72 -0.06 -34.89
CA ASP A 43 9.32 -1.29 -35.57
C ASP A 43 8.51 -2.23 -34.64
N ALA A 44 8.87 -2.29 -33.36
CA ALA A 44 8.11 -3.05 -32.38
C ALA A 44 6.71 -2.46 -32.13
N ASP A 45 6.57 -1.13 -32.15
CA ASP A 45 5.29 -0.44 -32.05
C ASP A 45 4.43 -0.68 -33.30
N LYS A 46 5.01 -0.64 -34.51
CA LYS A 46 4.31 -1.01 -35.76
C LYS A 46 3.79 -2.44 -35.71
N ASP A 47 4.60 -3.39 -35.26
CA ASP A 47 4.17 -4.77 -35.08
C ASP A 47 3.00 -4.85 -34.12
N PHE A 48 3.08 -4.16 -32.97
CA PHE A 48 1.98 -4.12 -32.00
C PHE A 48 0.69 -3.51 -32.58
N ILE A 49 0.80 -2.41 -33.33
CA ILE A 49 -0.34 -1.80 -34.04
C ILE A 49 -0.95 -2.78 -35.04
N ASN A 50 -0.12 -3.49 -35.82
CA ASN A 50 -0.61 -4.52 -36.74
C ASN A 50 -1.35 -5.64 -36.01
N PHE A 51 -0.85 -6.10 -34.85
CA PHE A 51 -1.56 -7.05 -34.00
C PHE A 51 -2.88 -6.49 -33.47
N MET A 52 -2.97 -5.19 -33.20
CA MET A 52 -4.24 -4.57 -32.77
C MET A 52 -5.30 -4.54 -33.88
N ARG A 53 -4.89 -4.60 -35.16
CA ARG A 53 -5.81 -4.68 -36.32
C ARG A 53 -6.37 -6.08 -36.55
N GLU A 54 -5.72 -7.11 -36.00
CA GLU A 54 -6.23 -8.49 -36.05
C GLU A 54 -7.50 -8.63 -35.20
N PRO A 55 -8.41 -9.57 -35.51
CA PRO A 55 -9.61 -9.80 -34.72
C PRO A 55 -9.31 -10.02 -33.24
N TRP A 56 -9.96 -9.26 -32.37
CA TRP A 56 -9.75 -9.39 -30.94
C TRP A 56 -10.42 -10.64 -30.39
N LYS A 57 -9.75 -11.26 -29.41
CA LYS A 57 -10.27 -12.45 -28.74
C LYS A 57 -11.33 -12.04 -27.73
N GLU A 58 -12.42 -12.81 -27.69
CA GLU A 58 -13.45 -12.69 -26.65
C GLU A 58 -12.94 -13.27 -25.33
N PHE A 59 -13.25 -12.56 -24.25
CA PHE A 59 -12.98 -12.94 -22.89
C PHE A 59 -14.21 -12.66 -22.03
N GLU A 60 -14.32 -13.41 -20.94
CA GLU A 60 -15.24 -13.12 -19.86
C GLU A 60 -14.41 -12.70 -18.65
N ALA A 61 -14.69 -11.53 -18.08
CA ALA A 61 -14.04 -11.11 -16.85
C ALA A 61 -14.41 -12.09 -15.72
N GLU A 62 -13.46 -12.38 -14.85
CA GLU A 62 -13.74 -13.01 -13.56
C GLU A 62 -14.58 -12.05 -12.69
N LYS A 63 -15.41 -12.65 -11.83
CA LYS A 63 -16.25 -11.88 -10.90
C LYS A 63 -15.37 -11.09 -9.93
N PRO A 64 -15.82 -9.88 -9.52
CA PRO A 64 -15.15 -9.14 -8.48
C PRO A 64 -14.97 -9.98 -7.21
N VAL A 65 -13.73 -10.05 -6.71
CA VAL A 65 -13.46 -10.65 -5.40
C VAL A 65 -13.86 -9.63 -4.33
N LEU A 66 -14.77 -9.99 -3.45
CA LEU A 66 -15.10 -9.19 -2.28
C LEU A 66 -14.16 -9.57 -1.14
N LYS A 67 -13.46 -8.59 -0.55
CA LYS A 67 -12.59 -8.86 0.60
C LYS A 67 -13.37 -9.37 1.80
N ARG A 68 -14.53 -8.76 2.08
CA ARG A 68 -15.47 -9.18 3.10
C ARG A 68 -16.74 -9.73 2.46
N VAL A 69 -17.15 -10.91 2.92
CA VAL A 69 -18.38 -11.58 2.47
C VAL A 69 -19.47 -11.57 3.54
N LYS A 70 -19.11 -11.34 4.81
CA LYS A 70 -20.08 -11.16 5.89
C LYS A 70 -20.14 -9.68 6.28
N PRO A 71 -21.35 -9.14 6.49
CA PRO A 71 -21.51 -7.75 6.87
C PRO A 71 -20.91 -7.50 8.25
N GLU A 72 -20.31 -6.34 8.41
CA GLU A 72 -19.81 -5.90 9.70
C GLU A 72 -20.95 -5.68 10.71
N PRO A 73 -20.66 -5.80 12.02
CA PRO A 73 -21.63 -5.46 13.05
C PRO A 73 -22.01 -3.97 12.97
N VAL A 74 -23.30 -3.67 12.85
CA VAL A 74 -23.81 -2.28 12.80
C VAL A 74 -23.45 -1.45 14.06
N LYS A 75 -23.11 -2.12 15.17
CA LYS A 75 -22.64 -1.48 16.39
C LYS A 75 -21.39 -2.18 16.89
N PRO A 76 -20.41 -1.43 17.44
CA PRO A 76 -19.24 -2.04 18.01
C PRO A 76 -19.62 -2.76 19.31
N VAL A 77 -18.88 -3.81 19.64
CA VAL A 77 -19.07 -4.52 20.90
C VAL A 77 -18.50 -3.64 22.03
N VAL A 78 -19.27 -3.46 23.10
CA VAL A 78 -18.84 -2.70 24.28
C VAL A 78 -18.47 -3.68 25.38
N TYR A 79 -17.28 -3.53 25.96
CA TYR A 79 -16.87 -4.26 27.14
C TYR A 79 -17.64 -3.75 28.36
N ASP A 80 -18.27 -4.67 29.09
CA ASP A 80 -18.95 -4.38 30.34
C ASP A 80 -18.34 -5.21 31.46
N GLU A 81 -17.63 -4.53 32.36
CA GLU A 81 -16.94 -5.14 33.50
C GLU A 81 -17.90 -5.89 34.45
N LYS A 82 -19.19 -5.53 34.47
CA LYS A 82 -20.18 -6.20 35.33
C LYS A 82 -20.57 -7.57 34.80
N THR A 83 -20.62 -7.72 33.48
CA THR A 83 -21.01 -8.96 32.80
C THR A 83 -19.82 -9.76 32.31
N ALA A 84 -18.63 -9.16 32.29
CA ALA A 84 -17.39 -9.83 31.96
C ALA A 84 -17.07 -10.97 32.96
N PRO A 85 -16.68 -12.17 32.47
CA PRO A 85 -16.25 -13.26 33.33
C PRO A 85 -15.03 -12.85 34.17
N LYS A 86 -15.21 -12.71 35.49
CA LYS A 86 -14.18 -12.15 36.40
C LYS A 86 -12.95 -13.05 36.65
N SER A 87 -12.81 -14.19 35.97
CA SER A 87 -11.67 -15.10 36.17
C SER A 87 -11.40 -16.06 35.01
N GLU A 88 -11.63 -15.66 33.76
CA GLU A 88 -11.24 -16.52 32.64
C GLU A 88 -9.70 -16.55 32.51
N LYS A 89 -9.15 -17.77 32.44
CA LYS A 89 -7.74 -17.95 32.11
C LYS A 89 -7.50 -17.43 30.69
N PRO A 90 -6.35 -16.79 30.41
CA PRO A 90 -5.95 -16.42 29.06
C PRO A 90 -6.12 -17.57 28.07
N VAL A 91 -6.80 -17.31 26.95
CA VAL A 91 -7.01 -18.28 25.88
C VAL A 91 -5.94 -18.09 24.81
N CYS A 92 -5.31 -19.19 24.39
CA CYS A 92 -4.54 -19.21 23.15
C CYS A 92 -5.53 -19.36 21.99
N LEU A 93 -5.73 -18.30 21.21
CA LEU A 93 -6.66 -18.32 20.09
C LEU A 93 -6.12 -19.21 18.96
N THR A 94 -7.05 -19.82 18.22
CA THR A 94 -6.71 -20.68 17.09
C THR A 94 -6.42 -19.82 15.85
N ILE A 95 -5.37 -20.17 15.12
CA ILE A 95 -5.00 -19.54 13.85
C ILE A 95 -5.45 -20.48 12.72
N GLU A 96 -6.22 -19.96 11.77
CA GLU A 96 -6.59 -20.70 10.55
C GLU A 96 -5.36 -20.84 9.64
N GLU A 97 -4.72 -19.71 9.34
CA GLU A 97 -3.49 -19.64 8.57
C GLU A 97 -2.71 -18.37 8.91
N ILE A 98 -1.39 -18.41 8.68
CA ILE A 98 -0.53 -17.22 8.76
C ILE A 98 -0.18 -16.81 7.33
N LEU A 99 -0.71 -15.67 6.90
CA LEU A 99 -0.40 -15.04 5.63
C LEU A 99 0.78 -14.09 5.83
N ASP A 100 1.99 -14.62 5.67
CA ASP A 100 3.24 -13.87 5.83
C ASP A 100 3.60 -13.12 4.53
N MET A 101 3.08 -11.90 4.41
CA MET A 101 3.26 -11.03 3.25
C MET A 101 4.59 -10.27 3.26
N THR A 102 5.48 -10.56 4.22
CA THR A 102 6.91 -10.20 4.13
C THR A 102 7.62 -11.02 3.05
N THR A 103 7.05 -12.15 2.62
CA THR A 103 7.63 -13.07 1.63
C THR A 103 6.94 -12.94 0.26
N SER A 104 7.66 -13.25 -0.82
CA SER A 104 7.12 -13.23 -2.19
C SER A 104 5.96 -14.22 -2.40
N GLU A 105 5.98 -15.34 -1.69
CA GLU A 105 4.93 -16.38 -1.76
C GLU A 105 3.65 -15.94 -1.05
N GLY A 106 3.76 -15.22 0.08
CA GLY A 106 2.60 -14.65 0.78
C GLY A 106 1.89 -13.56 -0.03
N LYS A 107 2.64 -12.78 -0.82
CA LYS A 107 2.09 -11.73 -1.69
C LYS A 107 1.28 -12.24 -2.89
N GLN A 108 1.41 -13.52 -3.25
CA GLN A 108 0.78 -14.10 -4.45
C GLN A 108 -0.45 -14.97 -4.14
N LYS A 109 -0.75 -15.26 -2.87
CA LYS A 109 -1.92 -16.07 -2.51
C LYS A 109 -3.19 -15.20 -2.49
N PRO A 110 -4.18 -15.46 -3.37
CA PRO A 110 -5.45 -14.77 -3.28
C PRO A 110 -6.15 -15.14 -1.97
N VAL A 111 -6.75 -14.15 -1.31
CA VAL A 111 -7.70 -14.40 -0.23
C VAL A 111 -8.99 -14.91 -0.88
N VAL A 112 -9.10 -16.24 -0.95
CA VAL A 112 -10.27 -17.08 -1.28
C VAL A 112 -11.08 -16.68 -2.53
N GLN A 113 -10.99 -17.50 -3.59
CA GLN A 113 -12.06 -17.66 -4.58
C GLN A 113 -13.14 -18.58 -3.99
N LEU A 114 -14.36 -18.08 -3.77
CA LEU A 114 -15.52 -18.90 -3.43
C LEU A 114 -16.25 -19.28 -4.72
N ASN A 115 -15.99 -20.50 -5.21
CA ASN A 115 -16.93 -21.16 -6.12
C ASN A 115 -18.07 -21.75 -5.29
N GLU A 116 -19.29 -21.32 -5.63
CA GLU A 116 -20.58 -21.95 -5.38
C GLU A 116 -20.80 -22.57 -3.99
N VAL A 117 -21.46 -21.79 -3.14
CA VAL A 117 -22.12 -22.30 -1.93
C VAL A 117 -23.27 -23.19 -2.38
N ASP A 118 -23.02 -24.49 -2.53
CA ASP A 118 -24.06 -25.50 -2.34
C ASP A 118 -23.48 -26.89 -2.00
N ARG A 119 -23.90 -27.37 -0.81
CA ARG A 119 -23.84 -28.76 -0.31
C ARG A 119 -22.45 -29.36 -0.04
N ILE A 120 -21.89 -29.03 1.12
CA ILE A 120 -21.01 -29.98 1.83
C ILE A 120 -21.88 -30.77 2.82
N VAL A 121 -22.21 -32.00 2.45
CA VAL A 121 -22.62 -33.03 3.40
C VAL A 121 -21.35 -33.53 4.08
N PHE A 122 -21.30 -33.47 5.40
CA PHE A 122 -20.17 -33.97 6.18
C PHE A 122 -20.20 -35.49 6.23
N ASP A 123 -19.30 -36.14 5.49
CA ASP A 123 -18.97 -37.54 5.77
C ASP A 123 -18.15 -37.62 7.06
N LYS A 124 -18.61 -38.47 7.98
CA LYS A 124 -17.91 -38.81 9.23
C LYS A 124 -16.54 -39.42 8.90
N PRO A 125 -15.46 -39.04 9.60
CA PRO A 125 -14.16 -39.61 9.33
C PRO A 125 -14.07 -41.08 9.80
N GLU A 126 -13.73 -41.98 8.88
CA GLU A 126 -13.26 -43.32 9.20
C GLU A 126 -11.86 -43.25 9.83
N VAL A 127 -11.72 -43.90 10.99
CA VAL A 127 -10.46 -44.00 11.75
C VAL A 127 -9.57 -45.06 11.11
N ILE A 128 -8.52 -44.65 10.40
CA ILE A 128 -7.46 -45.55 9.95
C ILE A 128 -6.41 -45.70 11.06
N VAL A 129 -6.53 -46.78 11.85
CA VAL A 129 -5.50 -47.19 12.82
C VAL A 129 -4.28 -47.72 12.07
N ARG A 130 -3.20 -46.94 11.98
CA ARG A 130 -1.87 -47.44 11.57
C ARG A 130 -1.13 -48.02 12.78
N LYS A 131 -0.89 -49.33 12.75
CA LYS A 131 -0.07 -50.08 13.72
C LYS A 131 1.36 -49.53 13.79
N LYS A 132 1.84 -49.23 15.01
CA LYS A 132 3.24 -48.95 15.33
C LYS A 132 4.13 -50.18 15.04
N LYS A 133 5.31 -49.96 14.46
CA LYS A 133 6.46 -50.87 14.56
C LYS A 133 7.47 -50.24 15.51
N ASP A 134 7.82 -50.94 16.57
CA ASP A 134 8.90 -50.56 17.49
C ASP A 134 10.27 -50.64 16.81
N PRO A 135 11.19 -49.71 17.13
CA PRO A 135 12.62 -49.98 17.01
C PRO A 135 13.29 -50.15 18.37
N LYS A 136 14.25 -51.07 18.35
CA LYS A 136 15.05 -51.62 19.44
C LYS A 136 15.89 -50.56 20.18
N VAL A 137 15.99 -50.80 21.49
CA VAL A 137 16.92 -50.22 22.45
C VAL A 137 18.36 -50.64 22.10
N ILE A 138 19.28 -49.68 22.07
CA ILE A 138 20.72 -49.90 22.25
C ILE A 138 21.15 -49.02 23.43
N ILE A 139 21.59 -49.68 24.50
CA ILE A 139 22.16 -49.08 25.70
C ILE A 139 23.63 -48.80 25.42
N ILE A 140 24.06 -47.56 25.63
CA ILE A 140 25.46 -47.22 25.91
C ILE A 140 25.43 -46.33 27.16
N GLU A 141 25.91 -46.88 28.28
CA GLU A 141 26.23 -46.15 29.50
C GLU A 141 27.57 -45.42 29.31
N GLU A 142 27.66 -44.14 29.70
CA GLU A 142 28.85 -43.68 30.41
C GLU A 142 28.62 -42.40 31.24
N LYS A 143 28.76 -42.60 32.56
CA LYS A 143 29.27 -41.77 33.67
C LYS A 143 29.22 -40.23 33.62
N ALA A 144 28.65 -39.70 34.70
CA ALA A 144 28.85 -38.35 35.23
C ALA A 144 30.19 -38.20 35.98
N ALA A 145 30.77 -37.00 35.93
CA ALA A 145 31.73 -36.51 36.93
C ALA A 145 31.68 -34.97 37.07
N ASP A 146 31.34 -34.56 38.31
CA ASP A 146 31.75 -33.41 39.11
C ASP A 146 31.82 -31.94 38.61
N LYS A 147 31.13 -31.10 39.39
CA LYS A 147 31.35 -29.66 39.60
C LYS A 147 32.72 -29.41 40.28
N PRO A 148 33.20 -28.15 40.27
CA PRO A 148 33.10 -27.42 41.54
C PRO A 148 32.60 -25.98 41.42
N ALA A 149 32.05 -25.52 42.54
CA ALA A 149 31.61 -24.16 42.82
C ALA A 149 32.75 -23.29 43.36
N VAL A 150 32.75 -21.99 43.06
CA VAL A 150 33.44 -20.96 43.85
C VAL A 150 32.57 -19.68 43.87
N GLN A 151 32.30 -19.16 45.07
CA GLN A 151 31.89 -17.77 45.36
C GLN A 151 33.00 -17.12 46.25
N PRO A 152 32.83 -15.89 46.79
CA PRO A 152 33.19 -14.60 46.20
C PRO A 152 34.28 -13.87 47.01
N GLU A 153 35.03 -12.93 46.41
CA GLU A 153 35.94 -12.05 47.16
C GLU A 153 35.52 -10.57 47.09
N LYS A 154 35.69 -9.88 48.23
CA LYS A 154 35.33 -8.49 48.51
C LYS A 154 36.61 -7.69 48.81
N LYS A 155 36.58 -6.41 48.38
CA LYS A 155 37.20 -5.18 48.97
C LYS A 155 38.70 -4.91 48.68
N PRO A 156 39.16 -3.64 48.67
CA PRO A 156 38.67 -2.52 49.50
C PRO A 156 38.40 -1.17 48.82
N VAL A 157 37.73 -0.34 49.62
CA VAL A 157 37.47 1.11 49.51
C VAL A 157 38.70 1.87 50.01
N VAL A 158 39.05 2.99 49.37
CA VAL A 158 39.87 4.07 49.94
C VAL A 158 39.23 5.41 49.57
N GLU A 159 38.85 6.18 50.59
CA GLU A 159 38.51 7.61 50.54
C GLU A 159 39.78 8.47 50.43
N VAL A 160 39.75 9.57 49.67
CA VAL A 160 40.55 10.77 49.95
C VAL A 160 39.74 12.02 49.57
N ILE A 161 39.83 13.03 50.43
CA ILE A 161 39.07 14.27 50.57
C ILE A 161 39.70 15.43 49.75
N GLU A 162 38.82 16.19 49.09
CA GLU A 162 38.73 17.66 48.87
C GLU A 162 39.96 18.60 48.75
N ALA A 163 39.93 19.47 47.73
CA ALA A 163 40.35 20.88 47.81
C ALA A 163 39.71 21.73 46.67
N GLU A 164 38.98 22.79 47.05
CA GLU A 164 38.59 23.99 46.27
C GLU A 164 39.77 25.01 46.21
N PRO A 165 39.71 26.23 45.58
CA PRO A 165 38.66 26.89 44.76
C PRO A 165 39.18 27.66 43.50
N GLU A 166 38.28 28.30 42.74
CA GLU A 166 38.21 29.77 42.44
C GLU A 166 37.34 30.10 41.19
N ALA A 167 36.87 31.35 41.08
CA ALA A 167 35.51 31.77 40.70
C ALA A 167 35.29 32.53 39.36
N GLU A 168 34.00 32.53 38.95
CA GLU A 168 33.21 33.46 38.10
C GLU A 168 33.55 33.71 36.60
N PRO A 169 32.59 34.18 35.73
CA PRO A 169 31.21 34.64 35.98
C PRO A 169 30.08 34.01 35.11
N ALA A 170 28.83 34.28 35.49
CA ALA A 170 27.58 33.87 34.84
C ALA A 170 27.29 34.59 33.49
N PRO A 171 26.39 34.01 32.66
CA PRO A 171 25.25 34.83 32.21
C PRO A 171 23.89 34.09 32.11
N VAL A 172 22.88 34.80 32.61
CA VAL A 172 21.54 35.10 32.04
C VAL A 172 20.60 33.94 31.67
N VAL A 173 19.53 33.86 32.48
CA VAL A 173 18.27 33.18 32.21
C VAL A 173 17.54 33.86 31.04
N GLU A 174 17.31 33.14 29.93
CA GLU A 174 16.37 33.56 28.89
C GLU A 174 15.11 32.70 29.01
N ALA A 175 14.00 33.36 29.37
CA ALA A 175 12.68 32.79 29.49
C ALA A 175 12.07 32.51 28.10
N ASP A 176 11.27 31.44 28.06
CA ASP A 176 10.09 31.30 27.21
C ASP A 176 10.28 31.40 25.69
N ARG A 177 10.66 30.28 25.07
CA ARG A 177 10.41 30.04 23.64
C ARG A 177 9.27 29.04 23.48
N ARG A 178 8.08 29.58 23.25
CA ARG A 178 6.94 28.91 22.62
C ARG A 178 7.43 28.10 21.42
N PRO A 179 7.02 26.83 21.22
CA PRO A 179 7.35 26.11 20.00
C PRO A 179 6.78 26.86 18.80
N GLU A 180 7.64 27.24 17.85
CA GLU A 180 7.20 27.75 16.55
C GLU A 180 6.24 26.73 15.91
N PRO A 181 5.16 27.19 15.24
CA PRO A 181 4.33 26.30 14.45
C PRO A 181 5.22 25.63 13.40
N ALA A 182 5.21 24.29 13.38
CA ALA A 182 5.84 23.52 12.32
C ALA A 182 5.43 24.12 10.97
N ALA A 183 6.41 24.57 10.19
CA ALA A 183 6.18 25.15 8.88
C ALA A 183 5.36 24.18 8.03
N GLU A 184 4.29 24.69 7.42
CA GLU A 184 3.50 23.95 6.43
C GLU A 184 4.45 23.31 5.40
N PRO A 185 4.18 22.08 4.93
CA PRO A 185 4.92 21.48 3.82
C PRO A 185 4.71 22.33 2.56
N ARG A 186 5.58 23.31 2.36
CA ARG A 186 5.68 24.03 1.10
C ARG A 186 6.46 23.13 0.15
N LEU A 187 6.02 23.10 -1.11
CA LEU A 187 6.82 22.53 -2.20
C LEU A 187 8.28 23.00 -2.04
N PRO A 188 9.27 22.12 -2.21
CA PRO A 188 10.66 22.53 -2.11
C PRO A 188 10.86 23.75 -3.00
N VAL A 189 11.32 24.85 -2.39
CA VAL A 189 11.54 26.18 -3.02
C VAL A 189 12.54 26.11 -4.19
N SER A 190 13.08 24.92 -4.49
CA SER A 190 14.03 24.64 -5.56
C SER A 190 13.41 24.31 -6.93
N SER A 191 12.11 24.01 -7.04
CA SER A 191 11.43 23.93 -8.35
C SER A 191 10.62 25.20 -8.55
N THR A 192 11.32 26.23 -9.02
CA THR A 192 10.80 27.57 -9.18
C THR A 192 9.50 27.61 -10.00
N PRO A 193 8.57 28.53 -9.68
CA PRO A 193 7.36 28.80 -10.44
C PRO A 193 7.66 29.44 -11.82
N THR A 194 8.83 29.25 -12.43
CA THR A 194 9.23 29.79 -13.74
C THR A 194 9.15 28.79 -14.88
N SER A 195 9.05 27.48 -14.59
CA SER A 195 8.90 26.47 -15.65
C SER A 195 7.55 26.64 -16.39
N PRO A 196 7.52 26.42 -17.72
CA PRO A 196 6.30 26.36 -18.51
C PRO A 196 5.19 25.48 -17.93
N LEU A 197 5.58 24.41 -17.23
CA LEU A 197 4.69 23.47 -16.57
C LEU A 197 3.77 24.14 -15.53
N TYR A 198 4.20 25.26 -14.94
CA TYR A 198 3.48 25.95 -13.86
C TYR A 198 2.89 27.32 -14.25
N ARG A 199 3.42 27.97 -15.30
CA ARG A 199 2.92 29.29 -15.75
C ARG A 199 2.03 29.23 -16.98
N GLY A 200 2.16 28.18 -17.79
CA GLY A 200 1.54 28.10 -19.09
C GLY A 200 2.27 28.97 -20.12
N GLU A 201 2.31 28.45 -21.34
CA GLU A 201 2.84 29.11 -22.53
C GLU A 201 2.15 28.52 -23.77
N SER A 202 2.50 29.02 -24.96
CA SER A 202 1.98 28.47 -26.22
C SER A 202 2.31 26.98 -26.35
N GLY A 203 1.39 26.19 -26.92
CA GLY A 203 1.58 24.74 -27.08
C GLY A 203 1.35 23.91 -25.81
N ARG A 204 0.65 24.46 -24.81
CA ARG A 204 0.32 23.75 -23.56
C ARG A 204 -1.15 23.84 -23.20
N SER A 205 -1.68 22.80 -22.58
CA SER A 205 -3.06 22.69 -22.10
C SER A 205 -3.08 22.61 -20.58
N LYS A 206 -3.96 23.39 -19.96
CA LYS A 206 -4.14 23.43 -18.51
C LYS A 206 -4.89 22.18 -18.02
N ILE A 207 -4.38 21.54 -16.98
CA ILE A 207 -5.08 20.52 -16.17
C ILE A 207 -5.05 20.91 -14.71
N ALA A 208 -6.02 20.45 -13.93
CA ALA A 208 -6.00 20.54 -12.47
C ALA A 208 -5.69 19.15 -11.89
N TYR A 209 -4.69 19.03 -11.03
CA TYR A 209 -4.29 17.77 -10.42
C TYR A 209 -3.61 18.00 -9.07
N GLY A 210 -3.96 17.22 -8.04
CA GLY A 210 -3.32 17.30 -6.73
C GLY A 210 -3.40 18.69 -6.06
N GLY A 211 -4.51 19.42 -6.28
CA GLY A 211 -4.70 20.79 -5.75
C GLY A 211 -3.97 21.89 -6.53
N LEU A 212 -3.26 21.56 -7.61
CA LEU A 212 -2.50 22.49 -8.43
C LEU A 212 -3.01 22.56 -9.87
N ALA A 213 -2.69 23.67 -10.54
CA ALA A 213 -2.81 23.79 -11.98
C ALA A 213 -1.46 23.50 -12.64
N PHE A 214 -1.47 22.58 -13.61
CA PHE A 214 -0.34 22.30 -14.47
C PHE A 214 -0.70 22.64 -15.91
N TYR A 215 0.29 23.01 -16.71
CA TYR A 215 0.15 23.24 -18.14
C TYR A 215 1.04 22.23 -18.83
N LEU A 216 0.47 21.21 -19.48
CA LEU A 216 1.24 20.12 -20.09
C LEU A 216 1.32 20.33 -21.59
N ASN A 217 2.40 19.84 -22.22
CA ASN A 217 2.57 19.84 -23.67
C ASN A 217 1.33 19.24 -24.36
N ASN A 218 0.73 20.00 -25.27
CA ASN A 218 -0.55 19.65 -25.87
C ASN A 218 -0.47 18.98 -27.24
N SER A 219 0.70 18.41 -27.60
CA SER A 219 0.89 17.77 -28.91
C SER A 219 -0.06 16.60 -29.18
N LEU A 220 -0.57 15.95 -28.12
CA LEU A 220 -1.58 14.90 -28.19
C LEU A 220 -3.03 15.38 -28.10
N ASN A 221 -3.27 16.67 -27.86
CA ASN A 221 -4.61 17.21 -27.74
C ASN A 221 -5.39 16.98 -29.04
N ARG A 222 -6.55 16.33 -28.94
CA ARG A 222 -7.42 15.93 -30.07
C ARG A 222 -6.73 15.04 -31.13
N LYS A 223 -5.63 14.37 -30.79
CA LYS A 223 -4.95 13.42 -31.70
C LYS A 223 -5.57 12.03 -31.70
N CYS A 224 -6.15 11.61 -30.58
CA CYS A 224 -6.94 10.38 -30.53
C CYS A 224 -8.36 10.67 -31.02
N SER A 225 -8.74 10.08 -32.15
CA SER A 225 -10.11 10.18 -32.67
C SER A 225 -10.60 8.82 -33.14
N LEU A 226 -11.81 8.44 -32.71
CA LEU A 226 -12.42 7.15 -33.04
C LEU A 226 -13.58 7.33 -34.03
N ASN A 227 -13.52 6.63 -35.16
CA ASN A 227 -14.61 6.54 -36.14
C ASN A 227 -15.46 5.26 -35.96
N GLY A 228 -15.26 4.55 -34.86
CA GLY A 228 -15.89 3.28 -34.50
C GLY A 228 -15.05 2.54 -33.47
N LEU A 229 -15.56 1.44 -32.91
CA LEU A 229 -14.85 0.61 -31.94
C LEU A 229 -14.40 -0.74 -32.51
N ASN A 230 -14.37 -0.88 -33.83
CA ASN A 230 -13.71 -2.04 -34.44
C ASN A 230 -12.18 -1.90 -34.34
N GLU A 231 -11.50 -3.03 -34.53
CA GLU A 231 -10.07 -3.20 -34.36
C GLU A 231 -9.26 -2.22 -35.21
N ASN A 232 -9.68 -1.98 -36.46
CA ASN A 232 -9.00 -1.03 -37.34
C ASN A 232 -9.14 0.41 -36.87
N ALA A 233 -10.35 0.84 -36.48
CA ALA A 233 -10.58 2.20 -35.99
C ALA A 233 -9.79 2.49 -34.70
N ILE A 234 -9.69 1.49 -33.80
CA ILE A 234 -8.92 1.61 -32.57
C ILE A 234 -7.41 1.63 -32.87
N ALA A 235 -6.94 0.77 -33.77
CA ALA A 235 -5.55 0.75 -34.19
C ALA A 235 -5.13 2.04 -34.90
N ASP A 236 -5.98 2.61 -35.75
CA ASP A 236 -5.75 3.91 -36.41
C ASP A 236 -5.59 5.04 -35.38
N ALA A 237 -6.47 5.06 -34.36
CA ALA A 237 -6.38 6.05 -33.29
C ALA A 237 -5.11 5.89 -32.44
N TYR A 238 -4.71 4.65 -32.14
CA TYR A 238 -3.47 4.36 -31.42
C TYR A 238 -2.23 4.74 -32.25
N GLU A 239 -2.23 4.42 -33.55
CA GLU A 239 -1.17 4.78 -34.49
C GLU A 239 -1.02 6.30 -34.64
N ALA A 240 -2.12 7.05 -34.65
CA ALA A 240 -2.09 8.51 -34.66
C ALA A 240 -1.38 9.10 -33.43
N LEU A 241 -1.50 8.45 -32.26
CA LEU A 241 -0.77 8.82 -31.05
C LEU A 241 0.71 8.48 -31.15
N CYS A 242 1.06 7.27 -31.62
CA CYS A 242 2.44 6.87 -31.87
C CYS A 242 3.18 7.83 -32.81
N ASN A 243 2.51 8.29 -33.87
CA ASN A 243 3.07 9.19 -34.88
C ASN A 243 3.09 10.68 -34.44
N SER A 244 2.61 11.00 -33.24
CA SER A 244 2.60 12.37 -32.69
C SER A 244 3.82 12.63 -31.80
N ASP A 245 4.15 13.90 -31.53
CA ASP A 245 5.26 14.26 -30.62
C ASP A 245 4.85 14.15 -29.13
N TYR A 246 4.73 12.91 -28.64
CA TYR A 246 4.25 12.64 -27.28
C TYR A 246 5.35 12.68 -26.20
N LYS A 247 6.63 12.56 -26.58
CA LYS A 247 7.76 12.49 -25.64
C LYS A 247 7.81 13.70 -24.67
N PRO A 248 7.55 14.95 -25.10
CA PRO A 248 7.49 16.09 -24.18
C PRO A 248 6.38 15.99 -23.12
N LEU A 249 5.22 15.41 -23.47
CA LEU A 249 4.13 15.18 -22.52
C LEU A 249 4.54 14.14 -21.46
N LEU A 250 5.24 13.08 -21.85
CA LEU A 250 5.77 12.10 -20.90
C LEU A 250 6.78 12.73 -19.94
N ALA A 251 7.63 13.63 -20.43
CA ALA A 251 8.57 14.38 -19.59
C ALA A 251 7.84 15.28 -18.58
N ASP A 252 6.75 15.95 -18.99
CA ASP A 252 5.90 16.72 -18.07
C ASP A 252 5.28 15.82 -16.99
N CYS A 253 4.70 14.68 -17.37
CA CYS A 253 4.14 13.72 -16.41
C CYS A 253 5.20 13.19 -15.44
N ALA A 254 6.42 12.92 -15.91
CA ALA A 254 7.54 12.49 -15.06
C ALA A 254 7.97 13.59 -14.08
N GLN A 255 7.96 14.85 -14.52
CA GLN A 255 8.25 16.00 -13.65
C GLN A 255 7.16 16.17 -12.58
N ILE A 256 5.88 16.07 -12.95
CA ILE A 256 4.76 16.10 -11.99
C ILE A 256 4.87 14.96 -10.98
N ARG A 257 5.16 13.73 -11.45
CA ARG A 257 5.39 12.56 -10.58
C ARG A 257 6.43 12.87 -9.51
N LYS A 258 7.56 13.49 -9.90
CA LYS A 258 8.63 13.87 -8.98
C LYS A 258 8.19 14.97 -8.01
N ASP A 259 7.61 16.05 -8.53
CA ASP A 259 7.27 17.24 -7.74
C ASP A 259 6.17 16.96 -6.71
N LEU A 260 5.21 16.10 -7.06
CA LEU A 260 4.11 15.68 -6.18
C LEU A 260 4.39 14.36 -5.44
N ARG A 261 5.56 13.74 -5.64
CA ARG A 261 5.94 12.47 -4.99
C ARG A 261 4.90 11.35 -5.23
N LEU A 262 4.43 11.23 -6.47
CA LEU A 262 3.40 10.26 -6.85
C LEU A 262 3.97 8.84 -6.86
N ASN A 263 3.23 7.90 -6.28
CA ASN A 263 3.39 6.49 -6.60
C ASN A 263 2.77 6.17 -7.98
N ASP A 264 2.79 4.91 -8.39
CA ASP A 264 2.29 4.52 -9.71
C ASP A 264 0.78 4.69 -9.82
N TRP A 265 0.01 4.51 -8.74
CA TRP A 265 -1.41 4.86 -8.70
C TRP A 265 -1.64 6.36 -9.02
N GLY A 266 -0.86 7.24 -8.40
CA GLY A 266 -0.88 8.67 -8.71
C GLY A 266 -0.48 9.01 -10.14
N VAL A 267 0.43 8.23 -10.76
CA VAL A 267 0.73 8.37 -12.18
C VAL A 267 -0.46 7.92 -13.04
N PHE A 268 -1.11 6.82 -12.67
CA PHE A 268 -2.31 6.32 -13.36
C PHE A 268 -3.44 7.34 -13.37
N THR A 269 -3.78 7.93 -12.21
CA THR A 269 -4.84 8.95 -12.11
C THR A 269 -4.45 10.26 -12.82
N LEU A 270 -3.16 10.63 -12.83
CA LEU A 270 -2.67 11.75 -13.64
C LEU A 270 -2.86 11.50 -15.13
N VAL A 271 -2.48 10.32 -15.63
CA VAL A 271 -2.65 9.93 -17.04
C VAL A 271 -4.13 9.95 -17.43
N ARG A 272 -5.01 9.44 -16.56
CA ARG A 272 -6.46 9.53 -16.74
C ARG A 272 -6.92 10.98 -16.89
N GLN A 273 -6.52 11.87 -15.98
CA GLN A 273 -6.87 13.29 -16.04
C GLN A 273 -6.39 13.96 -17.33
N VAL A 274 -5.18 13.62 -17.79
CA VAL A 274 -4.63 14.14 -19.05
C VAL A 274 -5.45 13.65 -20.24
N ALA A 275 -5.71 12.34 -20.32
CA ALA A 275 -6.46 11.74 -21.41
C ALA A 275 -7.90 12.26 -21.48
N ASP A 276 -8.58 12.37 -20.34
CA ASP A 276 -9.93 12.95 -20.22
C ASP A 276 -9.96 14.42 -20.66
N THR A 277 -8.86 15.15 -20.48
CA THR A 277 -8.74 16.54 -20.94
C THR A 277 -8.48 16.64 -22.45
N TYR A 278 -7.69 15.72 -23.01
CA TYR A 278 -7.18 15.81 -24.39
C TYR A 278 -8.09 15.14 -25.43
N CYS A 279 -8.96 14.24 -24.99
CA CYS A 279 -9.87 13.49 -25.85
C CYS A 279 -11.27 14.13 -25.93
N GLY A 280 -12.03 13.79 -26.97
CA GLY A 280 -13.42 14.25 -27.13
C GLY A 280 -14.44 13.34 -26.47
N THR A 281 -14.11 12.08 -26.28
CA THR A 281 -15.01 11.05 -25.73
C THR A 281 -14.31 10.19 -24.69
N ALA A 282 -15.10 9.53 -23.84
CA ALA A 282 -14.59 8.56 -22.87
C ALA A 282 -13.86 7.38 -23.54
N ASN A 283 -14.36 6.92 -24.70
CA ASN A 283 -13.73 5.82 -25.43
C ASN A 283 -12.34 6.21 -25.98
N GLU A 284 -12.21 7.42 -26.54
CA GLU A 284 -10.91 7.95 -26.97
C GLU A 284 -9.95 8.13 -25.78
N SER A 285 -10.47 8.59 -24.63
CA SER A 285 -9.67 8.70 -23.40
C SER A 285 -9.06 7.36 -23.01
N ILE A 286 -9.81 6.25 -23.07
CA ILE A 286 -9.28 4.91 -22.76
C ILE A 286 -8.14 4.49 -23.69
N VAL A 287 -8.26 4.79 -24.99
CA VAL A 287 -7.20 4.52 -25.97
C VAL A 287 -5.93 5.32 -25.62
N MET A 288 -6.09 6.62 -25.32
CA MET A 288 -4.96 7.47 -24.92
C MET A 288 -4.36 7.06 -23.57
N GLN A 289 -5.18 6.63 -22.60
CA GLN A 289 -4.71 6.10 -21.33
C GLN A 289 -3.85 4.87 -21.52
N GLN A 290 -4.31 3.87 -22.30
CA GLN A 290 -3.48 2.70 -22.62
C GLN A 290 -2.17 3.15 -23.27
N PHE A 291 -2.23 4.00 -24.29
CA PHE A 291 -1.05 4.47 -25.01
C PHE A 291 -0.01 5.07 -24.05
N LEU A 292 -0.40 6.07 -23.26
CA LEU A 292 0.49 6.75 -22.32
C LEU A 292 1.03 5.80 -21.25
N LEU A 293 0.19 4.90 -20.70
CA LEU A 293 0.63 3.92 -19.71
C LEU A 293 1.65 2.93 -20.29
N ASN A 294 1.42 2.44 -21.51
CA ASN A 294 2.34 1.54 -22.20
C ASN A 294 3.68 2.23 -22.51
N GLU A 295 3.65 3.49 -22.96
CA GLU A 295 4.87 4.29 -23.18
C GLU A 295 5.64 4.56 -21.88
N MET A 296 4.94 4.66 -20.75
CA MET A 296 5.54 4.73 -19.41
C MET A 296 5.97 3.35 -18.87
N GLY A 297 5.75 2.28 -19.62
CA GLY A 297 6.16 0.91 -19.30
C GLY A 297 5.18 0.12 -18.43
N TYR A 298 3.97 0.63 -18.18
CA TYR A 298 2.93 -0.08 -17.44
C TYR A 298 2.14 -1.03 -18.33
N LYS A 299 1.75 -2.16 -17.75
CA LYS A 299 0.87 -3.15 -18.37
C LYS A 299 -0.58 -2.68 -18.30
N ALA A 300 -1.00 -1.97 -19.34
CA ALA A 300 -2.39 -1.55 -19.53
C ALA A 300 -2.94 -2.10 -20.86
N ARG A 301 -4.19 -2.53 -20.83
CA ARG A 301 -4.88 -3.13 -21.98
C ARG A 301 -6.30 -2.62 -22.06
N MET A 302 -6.67 -2.10 -23.21
CA MET A 302 -8.01 -1.66 -23.49
C MET A 302 -8.80 -2.82 -24.07
N ALA A 303 -10.09 -2.82 -23.77
CA ALA A 303 -11.02 -3.82 -24.23
C ALA A 303 -12.30 -3.14 -24.71
N ARG A 304 -12.94 -3.70 -25.72
CA ARG A 304 -14.28 -3.30 -26.13
C ARG A 304 -15.29 -4.19 -25.42
N LYS A 305 -16.24 -3.61 -24.69
CA LYS A 305 -17.31 -4.37 -24.06
C LYS A 305 -18.18 -5.04 -25.13
N ALA A 306 -18.59 -6.28 -24.89
CA ALA A 306 -19.31 -7.07 -25.89
C ALA A 306 -20.76 -6.58 -26.12
N THR A 307 -21.37 -5.98 -25.09
CA THR A 307 -22.79 -5.64 -25.05
C THR A 307 -23.11 -4.17 -25.31
N GLU A 308 -22.11 -3.30 -25.40
CA GLU A 308 -22.27 -1.86 -25.56
C GLU A 308 -21.05 -1.24 -26.26
N ASP A 309 -21.24 -0.11 -26.92
CA ASP A 309 -20.16 0.65 -27.57
C ASP A 309 -19.31 1.41 -26.53
N LYS A 310 -18.60 0.66 -25.70
CA LYS A 310 -17.75 1.17 -24.62
C LYS A 310 -16.38 0.51 -24.61
N MET A 311 -15.36 1.35 -24.48
CA MET A 311 -14.00 0.93 -24.17
C MET A 311 -13.80 0.82 -22.66
N MET A 312 -13.03 -0.17 -22.25
CA MET A 312 -12.64 -0.42 -20.87
C MET A 312 -11.12 -0.52 -20.79
N LEU A 313 -10.53 -0.20 -19.63
CA LEU A 313 -9.11 -0.28 -19.35
C LEU A 313 -8.85 -1.30 -18.24
N PHE A 314 -8.15 -2.36 -18.61
CA PHE A 314 -7.63 -3.41 -17.74
C PHE A 314 -6.16 -3.13 -17.43
N VAL A 315 -5.81 -3.06 -16.14
CA VAL A 315 -4.47 -2.69 -15.69
C VAL A 315 -3.92 -3.73 -14.73
N ALA A 316 -2.67 -4.15 -14.94
CA ALA A 316 -2.00 -5.03 -14.02
C ALA A 316 -1.50 -4.27 -12.79
N THR A 317 -1.74 -4.80 -11.60
CA THR A 317 -1.32 -4.22 -10.31
C THR A 317 -0.36 -5.16 -9.58
N ASP A 318 0.39 -4.63 -8.61
CA ASP A 318 1.34 -5.39 -7.77
C ASP A 318 0.68 -6.03 -6.53
N CYS A 319 -0.59 -5.73 -6.28
CA CYS A 319 -1.43 -6.35 -5.26
C CYS A 319 -2.83 -6.66 -5.81
N SER A 320 -3.63 -7.38 -5.03
CA SER A 320 -5.03 -7.64 -5.38
C SER A 320 -5.87 -6.37 -5.24
N ILE A 321 -6.73 -6.13 -6.22
CA ILE A 321 -7.76 -5.09 -6.18
C ILE A 321 -9.12 -5.78 -6.00
N TYR A 322 -9.80 -5.47 -4.90
CA TYR A 322 -11.10 -6.04 -4.57
C TYR A 322 -12.22 -5.25 -5.20
N ALA A 323 -13.40 -5.86 -5.29
CA ALA A 323 -14.60 -5.29 -5.87
C ALA A 323 -14.46 -4.83 -7.33
N HIS A 324 -13.40 -5.19 -8.05
CA HIS A 324 -13.24 -4.93 -9.49
C HIS A 324 -13.20 -6.24 -10.30
N PRO A 325 -13.90 -6.32 -11.45
CA PRO A 325 -13.78 -7.47 -12.34
C PRO A 325 -12.38 -7.49 -12.97
N TYR A 326 -11.85 -8.68 -13.21
CA TYR A 326 -10.47 -8.85 -13.65
C TYR A 326 -10.31 -10.01 -14.64
N ILE A 327 -9.12 -10.14 -15.21
CA ILE A 327 -8.73 -11.30 -16.00
C ILE A 327 -7.31 -11.70 -15.66
N THR A 328 -7.03 -13.00 -15.58
CA THR A 328 -5.67 -13.53 -15.46
C THR A 328 -5.11 -13.92 -16.82
N LEU A 329 -4.00 -13.30 -17.23
CA LEU A 329 -3.27 -13.61 -18.44
C LEU A 329 -1.81 -13.93 -18.09
N ASN A 330 -1.33 -15.12 -18.48
CA ASN A 330 0.03 -15.58 -18.21
C ASN A 330 0.44 -15.46 -16.71
N GLY A 331 -0.51 -15.71 -15.80
CA GLY A 331 -0.29 -15.61 -14.35
C GLY A 331 -0.31 -14.18 -13.78
N GLN A 332 -0.58 -13.16 -14.60
CA GLN A 332 -0.76 -11.77 -14.16
C GLN A 332 -2.25 -11.40 -14.17
N ASN A 333 -2.74 -10.85 -13.07
CA ASN A 333 -4.08 -10.27 -13.00
C ASN A 333 -4.08 -8.87 -13.61
N TYR A 334 -5.10 -8.57 -14.39
CA TYR A 334 -5.43 -7.23 -14.90
C TYR A 334 -6.85 -6.88 -14.44
N TYR A 335 -7.01 -5.76 -13.75
CA TYR A 335 -8.27 -5.30 -13.18
C TYR A 335 -8.90 -4.20 -14.05
N ASN A 336 -10.22 -4.23 -14.24
CA ASN A 336 -10.92 -3.14 -14.93
C ASN A 336 -11.02 -1.92 -14.01
N LEU A 337 -10.31 -0.84 -14.36
CA LEU A 337 -10.23 0.40 -13.55
C LEU A 337 -10.95 1.59 -14.20
N SER A 338 -11.78 1.31 -15.20
CA SER A 338 -12.43 2.35 -16.04
C SER A 338 -13.95 2.32 -16.03
N GLY A 339 -14.55 1.27 -15.47
CA GLY A 339 -15.96 0.95 -15.65
C GLY A 339 -16.66 0.58 -14.36
N ASN A 340 -17.90 0.12 -14.51
CA ASN A 340 -18.66 -0.43 -13.40
C ASN A 340 -18.01 -1.73 -12.94
N ASN A 341 -18.21 -2.03 -11.66
CA ASN A 341 -17.64 -3.20 -10.99
C ASN A 341 -18.41 -4.50 -11.30
N GLU A 342 -18.96 -4.61 -12.50
CA GLU A 342 -19.79 -5.74 -12.92
C GLU A 342 -19.00 -6.68 -13.83
N GLN A 343 -19.24 -7.97 -13.65
CA GLN A 343 -18.72 -8.98 -14.57
C GLN A 343 -19.24 -8.69 -15.98
N CYS A 344 -18.36 -8.75 -16.97
CA CYS A 344 -18.74 -8.49 -18.36
C CYS A 344 -17.93 -9.33 -19.34
N GLN A 345 -18.53 -9.57 -20.51
CA GLN A 345 -17.84 -10.08 -21.69
C GLN A 345 -17.24 -8.93 -22.48
N PHE A 346 -16.06 -9.15 -23.04
CA PHE A 346 -15.32 -8.13 -23.77
C PHE A 346 -14.37 -8.74 -24.80
N TYR A 347 -13.98 -7.93 -25.77
CA TYR A 347 -12.98 -8.25 -26.78
C TYR A 347 -11.71 -7.48 -26.47
N MET A 348 -10.55 -8.13 -26.55
CA MET A 348 -9.26 -7.50 -26.25
C MET A 348 -8.12 -8.08 -27.10
N CYS A 349 -7.14 -7.23 -27.41
CA CYS A 349 -5.89 -7.67 -28.03
C CYS A 349 -5.11 -8.60 -27.07
N GLN A 350 -4.66 -9.75 -27.57
CA GLN A 350 -4.02 -10.78 -26.74
C GLN A 350 -2.59 -10.41 -26.33
N LYS A 351 -1.93 -9.52 -27.08
CA LYS A 351 -0.53 -9.15 -26.89
C LYS A 351 -0.41 -7.91 -25.99
N ASP A 352 0.56 -7.90 -25.09
CA ASP A 352 0.99 -6.66 -24.44
C ASP A 352 1.76 -5.77 -25.43
N SER A 353 1.77 -4.47 -25.19
CA SER A 353 2.75 -3.58 -25.83
C SER A 353 4.18 -4.08 -25.54
N PRO A 354 5.11 -3.99 -26.49
CA PRO A 354 6.51 -4.34 -26.25
C PRO A 354 7.15 -3.52 -25.13
N LYS A 355 6.64 -2.32 -24.82
CA LYS A 355 7.12 -1.43 -23.75
C LYS A 355 6.53 -1.76 -22.38
N ALA A 356 5.39 -2.43 -22.32
CA ALA A 356 4.70 -2.77 -21.08
C ALA A 356 5.44 -3.88 -20.29
N LYS A 357 6.19 -3.49 -19.25
CA LYS A 357 6.98 -4.41 -18.42
C LYS A 357 6.50 -4.49 -16.98
N ASN A 358 5.93 -3.41 -16.46
CA ASN A 358 5.68 -3.24 -15.04
C ASN A 358 4.19 -3.25 -14.73
N SER A 359 3.82 -3.82 -13.58
CA SER A 359 2.51 -3.59 -12.99
C SER A 359 2.48 -2.23 -12.30
N VAL A 360 1.30 -1.66 -12.11
CA VAL A 360 1.10 -0.45 -11.31
C VAL A 360 1.30 -0.79 -9.83
N GLY A 361 2.27 -0.13 -9.20
CA GLY A 361 2.54 -0.22 -7.77
C GLY A 361 1.52 0.52 -6.91
N MET A 362 0.77 -0.21 -6.09
CA MET A 362 -0.27 0.32 -5.21
C MET A 362 0.25 0.71 -3.83
N GLN A 363 1.51 0.45 -3.52
CA GLN A 363 2.10 0.86 -2.23
C GLN A 363 2.51 2.33 -2.25
N LEU A 364 2.32 3.03 -1.13
CA LEU A 364 2.85 4.38 -0.91
C LEU A 364 4.23 4.27 -0.24
N LYS A 365 5.26 4.84 -0.89
CA LYS A 365 6.60 4.98 -0.26
C LYS A 365 6.71 6.23 0.60
N GLU A 366 5.87 7.21 0.29
CA GLU A 366 5.71 8.48 0.97
C GLU A 366 4.32 9.02 0.62
N ALA A 367 3.72 9.82 1.49
CA ALA A 367 2.46 10.49 1.18
C ALA A 367 2.68 11.52 0.06
N PRO A 368 1.84 11.54 -0.98
CA PRO A 368 1.91 12.54 -2.04
C PRO A 368 1.88 13.97 -1.50
N LEU A 369 2.68 14.85 -2.11
CA LEU A 369 2.77 16.25 -1.71
C LEU A 369 1.73 17.06 -2.47
N PHE A 370 0.49 17.05 -1.96
CA PHE A 370 -0.58 17.87 -2.50
C PHE A 370 -0.78 19.14 -1.65
N PRO A 371 -0.38 20.32 -2.16
CA PRO A 371 -0.67 21.57 -1.49
C PRO A 371 -2.15 21.93 -1.65
N GLY A 372 -2.60 22.88 -0.84
CA GLY A 372 -3.94 23.43 -0.95
C GLY A 372 -4.59 23.62 0.41
N THR A 373 -5.91 23.68 0.41
CA THR A 373 -6.66 23.90 1.64
C THR A 373 -6.63 22.68 2.54
N VAL A 374 -6.62 22.95 3.84
CA VAL A 374 -6.71 21.94 4.89
C VAL A 374 -8.05 22.02 5.62
N VAL A 375 -8.43 20.96 6.32
CA VAL A 375 -9.53 20.94 7.30
C VAL A 375 -8.94 20.59 8.65
N SER A 376 -9.16 21.45 9.64
CA SER A 376 -8.73 21.15 11.01
C SER A 376 -9.68 20.13 11.64
N SER A 377 -9.12 19.10 12.25
CA SER A 377 -9.85 18.01 12.89
C SER A 377 -9.29 17.75 14.28
N THR A 378 -10.17 17.50 15.25
CA THR A 378 -9.78 17.27 16.66
C THR A 378 -10.51 16.06 17.22
N HIS A 379 -9.72 15.13 17.77
CA HIS A 379 -10.21 13.89 18.38
C HIS A 379 -9.70 13.79 19.82
N GLN A 380 -10.61 13.55 20.76
CA GLN A 380 -10.33 13.46 22.20
C GLN A 380 -10.83 12.13 22.74
N ALA A 381 -9.94 11.38 23.38
CA ALA A 381 -10.29 10.16 24.08
C ALA A 381 -11.18 10.44 25.29
N LYS A 382 -12.19 9.59 25.51
CA LYS A 382 -13.09 9.70 26.67
C LYS A 382 -12.35 9.30 27.94
N GLY A 383 -12.39 10.16 28.96
CA GLY A 383 -11.78 9.89 30.27
C GLY A 383 -10.24 9.86 30.27
N SER A 384 -9.60 10.39 29.22
CA SER A 384 -8.15 10.40 29.04
C SER A 384 -7.68 11.79 28.59
N ALA A 385 -6.40 12.11 28.82
CA ALA A 385 -5.78 13.34 28.33
C ALA A 385 -5.41 13.26 26.83
N ALA A 386 -5.54 12.09 26.19
CA ALA A 386 -5.19 11.88 24.78
C ALA A 386 -6.09 12.69 23.85
N ARG A 387 -5.51 13.76 23.29
CA ARG A 387 -6.12 14.67 22.32
C ARG A 387 -5.20 14.84 21.13
N VAL A 388 -5.75 14.77 19.93
CA VAL A 388 -5.00 15.04 18.70
C VAL A 388 -5.77 16.08 17.91
N THR A 389 -5.07 17.15 17.51
CA THR A 389 -5.57 18.13 16.54
C THR A 389 -4.63 18.16 15.35
N VAL A 390 -5.17 17.96 14.15
CA VAL A 390 -4.43 17.88 12.89
C VAL A 390 -5.11 18.73 11.82
N ASP A 391 -4.32 19.22 10.87
CA ASP A 391 -4.83 19.85 9.66
C ASP A 391 -4.72 18.85 8.51
N VAL A 392 -5.87 18.42 7.99
CA VAL A 392 -5.97 17.36 6.97
C VAL A 392 -6.01 17.97 5.57
N PRO A 393 -5.05 17.67 4.67
CA PRO A 393 -5.04 18.19 3.31
C PRO A 393 -6.20 17.64 2.46
N LYS A 394 -7.08 18.51 1.94
CA LYS A 394 -8.25 18.06 1.15
C LYS A 394 -7.86 17.32 -0.12
N ALA A 395 -6.86 17.83 -0.85
CA ALA A 395 -6.40 17.21 -2.09
C ALA A 395 -5.80 15.81 -1.87
N LEU A 396 -5.29 15.51 -0.68
CA LEU A 396 -4.86 14.17 -0.31
C LEU A 396 -6.05 13.23 -0.06
N MET A 397 -7.12 13.74 0.55
CA MET A 397 -8.35 12.97 0.75
C MET A 397 -9.06 12.69 -0.58
N ASP A 398 -9.05 13.65 -1.52
CA ASP A 398 -9.56 13.43 -2.87
C ASP A 398 -8.79 12.31 -3.59
N PHE A 399 -7.46 12.27 -3.43
CA PHE A 399 -6.63 11.19 -3.96
C PHE A 399 -6.93 9.82 -3.31
N TYR A 400 -7.09 9.76 -1.99
CA TYR A 400 -7.43 8.51 -1.29
C TYR A 400 -8.87 8.05 -1.55
N LYS A 401 -9.77 8.97 -1.87
CA LYS A 401 -11.15 8.65 -2.29
C LYS A 401 -11.17 7.85 -3.60
N ASP A 402 -10.27 8.18 -4.52
CA ASP A 402 -10.16 7.49 -5.81
C ASP A 402 -9.30 6.22 -5.74
N TYR A 403 -8.63 5.96 -4.61
CA TYR A 403 -7.87 4.71 -4.40
C TYR A 403 -8.82 3.51 -4.40
N PRO A 404 -8.60 2.48 -5.23
CA PRO A 404 -9.44 1.30 -5.22
C PRO A 404 -9.20 0.49 -3.94
N GLN A 405 -10.15 -0.37 -3.59
CA GLN A 405 -10.00 -1.26 -2.45
C GLN A 405 -8.84 -2.23 -2.68
N CYS A 406 -7.73 -2.03 -1.99
CA CYS A 406 -6.52 -2.83 -2.12
C CYS A 406 -6.40 -3.89 -1.02
N ASP A 407 -5.40 -4.76 -1.15
CA ASP A 407 -4.92 -5.57 -0.03
C ASP A 407 -4.55 -4.70 1.19
N TYR A 408 -4.84 -5.20 2.40
CA TYR A 408 -4.55 -4.48 3.64
C TYR A 408 -3.07 -4.15 3.83
N SER A 409 -2.14 -4.81 3.14
CA SER A 409 -0.72 -4.41 3.08
C SER A 409 -0.53 -2.97 2.65
N VAL A 410 -1.36 -2.45 1.73
CA VAL A 410 -1.26 -1.08 1.21
C VAL A 410 -1.50 -0.08 2.33
N TYR A 411 -2.53 -0.29 3.14
CA TYR A 411 -2.93 0.60 4.23
C TYR A 411 -2.04 0.40 5.46
N PHE A 412 -1.71 -0.85 5.81
CA PHE A 412 -0.86 -1.17 6.95
C PHE A 412 0.55 -0.60 6.81
N ASN A 413 1.12 -0.63 5.61
CA ASN A 413 2.47 -0.14 5.35
C ASN A 413 2.52 1.33 4.93
N ALA A 414 1.37 1.97 4.72
CA ALA A 414 1.32 3.34 4.25
C ALA A 414 2.03 4.30 5.23
N PRO A 415 2.95 5.14 4.74
CA PRO A 415 3.46 6.27 5.51
C PRO A 415 2.37 7.33 5.64
N VAL A 416 2.41 8.06 6.74
CA VAL A 416 1.49 9.17 7.00
C VAL A 416 2.10 10.47 6.52
N ASN A 417 1.27 11.38 6.02
CA ASN A 417 1.67 12.74 5.69
C ASN A 417 2.52 13.35 6.82
N ALA A 418 3.72 13.83 6.48
CA ALA A 418 4.72 14.20 7.49
C ALA A 418 4.23 15.26 8.49
N ALA A 419 3.42 16.23 8.06
CA ALA A 419 2.88 17.24 8.96
C ALA A 419 1.86 16.63 9.94
N MET A 420 0.98 15.75 9.43
CA MET A 420 0.02 15.02 10.26
C MET A 420 0.72 14.03 11.19
N GLU A 421 1.66 13.22 10.69
CA GLU A 421 2.48 12.29 11.49
C GLU A 421 3.12 13.01 12.68
N ASN A 422 3.81 14.13 12.42
CA ASN A 422 4.44 14.91 13.48
C ASN A 422 3.43 15.39 14.53
N ARG A 423 2.25 15.87 14.12
CA ARG A 423 1.20 16.34 15.05
C ARG A 423 0.57 15.19 15.84
N ILE A 424 0.26 14.07 15.20
CA ILE A 424 -0.30 12.87 15.84
C ILE A 424 0.68 12.34 16.88
N LEU A 425 1.92 12.09 16.48
CA LEU A 425 2.93 11.48 17.35
C LEU A 425 3.32 12.42 18.49
N SER A 426 3.57 13.71 18.23
CA SER A 426 3.92 14.67 19.29
C SER A 426 2.81 14.90 20.32
N SER A 427 1.54 14.71 19.93
CA SER A 427 0.41 14.83 20.87
C SER A 427 0.27 13.62 21.79
N LEU A 428 0.67 12.42 21.33
CA LEU A 428 0.50 11.16 22.07
C LEU A 428 1.78 10.67 22.75
N ALA A 429 2.95 10.99 22.22
CA ALA A 429 4.25 10.56 22.77
C ALA A 429 4.44 10.91 24.26
N PRO A 430 4.12 12.12 24.74
CA PRO A 430 4.26 12.46 26.17
C PRO A 430 3.39 11.61 27.09
N LEU A 431 2.30 11.04 26.57
CA LEU A 431 1.39 10.20 27.37
C LEU A 431 1.92 8.78 27.55
N VAL A 432 2.79 8.32 26.65
CA VAL A 432 3.34 6.95 26.66
C VAL A 432 4.80 6.89 27.12
N GLN A 433 5.55 7.99 27.01
CA GLN A 433 6.95 8.05 27.40
C GLN A 433 7.15 7.68 28.88
N GLY A 434 8.08 6.76 29.14
CA GLY A 434 8.40 6.29 30.49
C GLY A 434 7.41 5.27 31.08
N ARG A 435 6.34 4.92 30.36
CA ARG A 435 5.41 3.87 30.79
C ARG A 435 5.89 2.49 30.34
N ASN A 436 5.44 1.45 31.04
CA ASN A 436 5.58 0.09 30.53
C ASN A 436 4.72 -0.12 29.28
N GLU A 437 5.05 -1.12 28.47
CA GLU A 437 4.43 -1.36 27.17
C GLU A 437 2.91 -1.58 27.25
N VAL A 438 2.43 -2.23 28.31
CA VAL A 438 0.99 -2.54 28.48
C VAL A 438 0.21 -1.28 28.79
N ASP A 439 0.69 -0.45 29.72
CA ASP A 439 0.06 0.82 30.05
C ASP A 439 0.08 1.79 28.86
N ALA A 440 1.21 1.85 28.15
CA ALA A 440 1.33 2.64 26.95
C ALA A 440 0.35 2.18 25.85
N ALA A 441 0.28 0.87 25.58
CA ALA A 441 -0.66 0.32 24.62
C ALA A 441 -2.13 0.53 25.03
N ASN A 442 -2.46 0.45 26.33
CA ASN A 442 -3.81 0.76 26.84
C ASN A 442 -4.20 2.24 26.63
N ILE A 443 -3.26 3.18 26.73
CA ILE A 443 -3.52 4.59 26.42
C ILE A 443 -3.84 4.76 24.93
N LEU A 444 -3.03 4.14 24.06
CA LEU A 444 -3.21 4.23 22.61
C LEU A 444 -4.52 3.56 22.17
N ILE A 445 -4.84 2.37 22.69
CA ILE A 445 -6.08 1.67 22.32
C ILE A 445 -7.32 2.43 22.81
N ASN A 446 -7.27 3.04 24.00
CA ASN A 446 -8.36 3.88 24.50
C ASN A 446 -8.60 5.11 23.61
N PHE A 447 -7.53 5.74 23.12
CA PHE A 447 -7.65 6.83 22.15
C PHE A 447 -8.38 6.37 20.89
N VAL A 448 -7.95 5.27 20.28
CA VAL A 448 -8.59 4.74 19.06
C VAL A 448 -10.05 4.30 19.31
N GLN A 449 -10.33 3.62 20.43
CA GLN A 449 -11.68 3.15 20.77
C GLN A 449 -12.69 4.28 21.01
N THR A 450 -12.25 5.43 21.55
CA THR A 450 -13.18 6.41 22.13
C THR A 450 -13.14 7.80 21.52
N ALA A 451 -12.08 8.14 20.77
CA ALA A 451 -11.94 9.44 20.12
C ALA A 451 -12.60 9.49 18.73
N PHE A 452 -12.99 8.33 18.18
CA PHE A 452 -13.61 8.20 16.86
C PHE A 452 -15.00 7.57 16.97
N GLN A 453 -15.96 8.07 16.20
CA GLN A 453 -17.31 7.47 16.15
C GLN A 453 -17.28 6.22 15.26
N TYR A 454 -18.17 5.27 15.54
CA TYR A 454 -18.27 4.01 14.79
C TYR A 454 -19.44 4.07 13.82
N GLN A 455 -19.18 3.69 12.57
CA GLN A 455 -20.20 3.36 11.57
C GLN A 455 -19.52 2.48 10.51
N THR A 456 -20.20 1.43 10.05
CA THR A 456 -19.66 0.55 9.00
C THR A 456 -19.53 1.30 7.69
N ASP A 457 -18.53 0.97 6.88
CA ASP A 457 -18.36 1.55 5.56
C ASP A 457 -19.55 1.39 4.62
N GLY A 458 -20.23 0.24 4.66
CA GLY A 458 -21.46 0.03 3.90
C GLY A 458 -22.56 1.06 4.22
N GLN A 459 -22.60 1.61 5.44
CA GLN A 459 -23.53 2.68 5.82
C GLN A 459 -23.01 4.08 5.47
N GLN A 460 -21.68 4.29 5.54
CA GLN A 460 -21.08 5.60 5.29
C GLN A 460 -20.89 5.88 3.78
N PHE A 461 -20.44 4.89 3.02
CA PHE A 461 -20.06 5.01 1.61
C PHE A 461 -20.90 4.14 0.67
N GLY A 462 -21.57 3.10 1.18
CA GLY A 462 -22.29 2.13 0.35
C GLY A 462 -21.41 1.03 -0.24
N TYR A 463 -20.12 1.01 0.11
CA TYR A 463 -19.12 0.01 -0.28
C TYR A 463 -18.04 -0.04 0.80
N GLU A 464 -17.24 -1.09 0.80
CA GLU A 464 -16.10 -1.28 1.72
C GLU A 464 -14.93 -0.36 1.32
N LYS A 465 -14.44 0.46 2.24
CA LYS A 465 -13.39 1.46 2.02
C LYS A 465 -12.40 1.50 3.21
N PRO A 466 -11.39 0.61 3.20
CA PRO A 466 -10.32 0.68 4.20
C PRO A 466 -9.61 2.03 4.15
N PHE A 467 -9.35 2.62 5.31
CA PHE A 467 -8.71 3.93 5.40
C PHE A 467 -7.19 3.88 5.46
N PHE A 468 -6.57 4.87 4.81
CA PHE A 468 -5.26 5.38 5.24
C PHE A 468 -5.41 6.13 6.58
N VAL A 469 -4.35 6.19 7.39
CA VAL A 469 -4.41 6.79 8.74
C VAL A 469 -4.96 8.21 8.74
N GLU A 470 -4.64 9.02 7.73
CA GLU A 470 -5.12 10.39 7.59
C GLU A 470 -6.65 10.47 7.40
N GLU A 471 -7.27 9.48 6.74
CA GLU A 471 -8.71 9.47 6.46
C GLU A 471 -9.55 9.34 7.74
N LEU A 472 -9.03 8.68 8.80
CA LEU A 472 -9.68 8.62 10.12
C LEU A 472 -9.88 10.00 10.75
N PHE A 473 -9.02 10.98 10.40
CA PHE A 473 -9.14 12.36 10.89
C PHE A 473 -9.98 13.24 9.95
N TYR A 474 -10.40 12.72 8.80
CA TYR A 474 -11.21 13.46 7.83
C TYR A 474 -12.68 13.05 7.86
N TYR A 475 -12.95 11.74 7.81
CA TYR A 475 -14.31 11.21 7.82
C TYR A 475 -14.89 11.19 9.24
N PRO A 476 -16.21 11.37 9.39
CA PRO A 476 -16.85 11.45 10.69
C PRO A 476 -16.90 10.10 11.44
N TYR A 477 -16.80 8.99 10.71
CA TYR A 477 -16.89 7.64 11.26
C TYR A 477 -15.76 6.76 10.75
N SER A 478 -15.45 5.71 11.53
CA SER A 478 -14.47 4.65 11.22
C SER A 478 -15.00 3.32 11.75
N ASP A 479 -14.67 2.22 11.09
CA ASP A 479 -15.02 0.87 11.54
C ASP A 479 -13.79 0.06 11.95
N CYS A 480 -13.84 -1.28 11.81
CA CYS A 480 -12.88 -2.13 12.51
C CYS A 480 -11.50 -2.19 11.84
N GLU A 481 -11.41 -2.21 10.51
CA GLU A 481 -10.12 -2.15 9.83
C GLU A 481 -9.43 -0.81 10.03
N ASP A 482 -10.16 0.31 9.95
CA ASP A 482 -9.62 1.65 10.07
C ASP A 482 -8.91 1.82 11.42
N ARG A 483 -9.61 1.37 12.47
CA ARG A 483 -9.12 1.40 13.85
C ARG A 483 -7.95 0.47 14.04
N ALA A 484 -7.94 -0.70 13.38
CA ALA A 484 -6.81 -1.60 13.38
C ALA A 484 -5.58 -0.98 12.70
N MET A 485 -5.76 -0.26 11.58
CA MET A 485 -4.68 0.45 10.90
C MET A 485 -4.09 1.55 11.78
N LEU A 486 -4.93 2.42 12.36
CA LEU A 486 -4.46 3.49 13.25
C LEU A 486 -3.78 2.93 14.51
N PHE A 487 -4.38 1.94 15.18
CA PHE A 487 -3.77 1.37 16.37
C PHE A 487 -2.43 0.69 16.07
N SER A 488 -2.36 -0.10 14.98
CA SER A 488 -1.11 -0.70 14.52
C SER A 488 -0.04 0.36 14.24
N TYR A 489 -0.41 1.42 13.53
CA TYR A 489 0.50 2.53 13.22
C TYR A 489 1.06 3.17 14.50
N LEU A 490 0.19 3.51 15.47
CA LEU A 490 0.61 4.15 16.72
C LEU A 490 1.53 3.23 17.56
N VAL A 491 1.20 1.94 17.67
CA VAL A 491 2.03 0.97 18.40
C VAL A 491 3.41 0.83 17.76
N ARG A 492 3.49 0.69 16.43
CA ARG A 492 4.76 0.60 15.71
C ARG A 492 5.61 1.87 15.85
N LYS A 493 4.98 3.05 15.73
CA LYS A 493 5.70 4.34 15.74
C LYS A 493 6.10 4.81 17.14
N LEU A 494 5.24 4.64 18.15
CA LEU A 494 5.49 5.15 19.50
C LEU A 494 6.12 4.11 20.43
N LEU A 495 5.84 2.83 20.24
CA LEU A 495 6.33 1.76 21.11
C LEU A 495 7.40 0.88 20.46
N GLY A 496 7.58 0.96 19.14
CA GLY A 496 8.54 0.13 18.41
C GLY A 496 8.20 -1.37 18.45
N LEU A 497 6.94 -1.71 18.70
CA LEU A 497 6.48 -3.09 18.83
C LEU A 497 5.93 -3.60 17.49
N ASP A 498 6.11 -4.90 17.28
CA ASP A 498 5.60 -5.60 16.11
C ASP A 498 4.11 -5.94 16.27
N VAL A 499 3.35 -5.81 15.18
CA VAL A 499 1.88 -5.93 15.18
C VAL A 499 1.46 -6.80 14.00
N VAL A 500 0.53 -7.72 14.24
CA VAL A 500 -0.17 -8.46 13.18
C VAL A 500 -1.65 -8.11 13.18
N LEU A 501 -2.30 -8.23 12.04
CA LEU A 501 -3.76 -8.13 11.94
C LEU A 501 -4.38 -9.51 12.12
N LEU A 502 -5.55 -9.53 12.76
CA LEU A 502 -6.40 -10.71 12.91
C LEU A 502 -7.62 -10.51 12.01
N ASP A 503 -7.63 -11.20 10.87
CA ASP A 503 -8.69 -11.13 9.87
C ASP A 503 -9.72 -12.23 10.16
N TYR A 504 -10.85 -11.82 10.75
CA TYR A 504 -12.02 -12.65 10.97
C TYR A 504 -13.07 -12.38 9.89
N PRO A 505 -14.01 -13.32 9.63
CA PRO A 505 -14.99 -13.17 8.54
C PRO A 505 -15.81 -11.86 8.51
N GLU A 506 -16.06 -11.24 9.68
CA GLU A 506 -16.88 -10.02 9.83
C GLU A 506 -16.17 -8.94 10.69
N HIS A 507 -14.86 -9.07 10.93
CA HIS A 507 -14.13 -8.16 11.84
C HIS A 507 -12.62 -8.23 11.67
N ILE A 508 -11.95 -7.10 11.89
CA ILE A 508 -10.50 -7.03 11.99
C ILE A 508 -10.10 -6.50 13.36
N ALA A 509 -9.12 -7.19 13.94
CA ALA A 509 -8.47 -6.78 15.18
C ALA A 509 -6.95 -6.79 15.00
N THR A 510 -6.21 -6.46 16.06
CA THR A 510 -4.75 -6.55 16.06
C THR A 510 -4.25 -7.49 17.14
N ALA A 511 -3.01 -7.95 17.01
CA ALA A 511 -2.27 -8.54 18.11
C ALA A 511 -0.84 -8.00 18.13
N VAL A 512 -0.32 -7.70 19.32
CA VAL A 512 0.97 -7.03 19.51
C VAL A 512 1.98 -7.99 20.14
N ARG A 513 3.19 -8.01 19.59
CA ARG A 513 4.33 -8.72 20.17
C ARG A 513 5.05 -7.84 21.18
N PHE A 514 4.60 -7.90 22.42
CA PHE A 514 5.29 -7.29 23.55
C PHE A 514 6.63 -7.95 23.82
N ASN A 515 7.58 -7.20 24.37
CA ASN A 515 8.89 -7.76 24.76
C ASN A 515 8.79 -8.56 26.07
N GLY A 516 7.88 -8.16 26.95
CA GLY A 516 7.55 -8.87 28.18
C GLY A 516 6.41 -9.88 28.03
N ASN A 517 6.23 -10.73 29.05
CA ASN A 517 5.06 -11.63 29.11
C ASN A 517 3.82 -10.85 29.57
N VAL A 518 2.99 -10.44 28.62
CA VAL A 518 1.72 -9.76 28.88
C VAL A 518 0.60 -10.78 29.09
N SER A 519 -0.22 -10.58 30.13
CA SER A 519 -1.40 -11.40 30.41
C SER A 519 -2.53 -11.15 29.41
N GLY A 520 -3.46 -12.11 29.30
CA GLY A 520 -4.62 -12.03 28.42
C GLY A 520 -4.49 -12.92 27.18
N ASP A 521 -5.57 -12.95 26.40
CA ASP A 521 -5.70 -13.79 25.23
C ASP A 521 -4.61 -13.47 24.20
N TYR A 522 -4.12 -14.50 23.53
CA TYR A 522 -2.95 -14.40 22.66
C TYR A 522 -2.97 -15.43 21.53
N LEU A 523 -2.11 -15.24 20.54
CA LEU A 523 -1.85 -16.20 19.47
C LEU A 523 -0.35 -16.47 19.37
N MET A 524 0.02 -17.63 18.82
CA MET A 524 1.41 -18.00 18.55
C MET A 524 1.71 -17.87 17.06
N VAL A 525 2.38 -16.79 16.66
CA VAL A 525 2.74 -16.53 15.26
C VAL A 525 4.23 -16.84 15.09
N ASN A 526 4.56 -17.84 14.28
CA ASN A 526 5.93 -18.32 14.04
C ASN A 526 6.72 -18.54 15.35
N GLY A 527 6.07 -19.15 16.36
CA GLY A 527 6.67 -19.46 17.66
C GLY A 527 6.80 -18.27 18.61
N ARG A 528 6.31 -17.08 18.25
CA ARG A 528 6.31 -15.88 19.09
C ARG A 528 4.90 -15.56 19.59
N LYS A 529 4.79 -15.11 20.83
CA LYS A 529 3.51 -14.72 21.45
C LYS A 529 3.09 -13.33 20.99
N TYR A 530 1.87 -13.21 20.47
CA TYR A 530 1.21 -11.95 20.16
C TYR A 530 -0.04 -11.84 21.02
N THR A 531 -0.14 -10.80 21.85
CA THR A 531 -1.30 -10.57 22.72
C THR A 531 -2.37 -9.80 21.97
N VAL A 532 -3.63 -10.20 22.08
CA VAL A 532 -4.76 -9.61 21.36
C VAL A 532 -5.01 -8.17 21.82
N CYS A 533 -5.19 -7.26 20.87
CA CYS A 533 -5.47 -5.85 21.08
C CYS A 533 -6.58 -5.44 20.10
N ASP A 534 -7.82 -5.37 20.56
CA ASP A 534 -8.97 -5.05 19.71
C ASP A 534 -9.39 -3.58 19.85
N PRO A 535 -9.07 -2.71 18.86
CA PRO A 535 -9.41 -1.29 18.95
C PRO A 535 -10.89 -1.00 18.69
N THR A 536 -11.69 -2.02 18.41
CA THR A 536 -13.13 -1.92 18.16
C THR A 536 -13.95 -2.65 19.25
N TYR A 537 -13.30 -3.30 20.21
CA TYR A 537 -13.92 -3.75 21.46
C TYR A 537 -13.90 -2.62 22.49
N ILE A 538 -14.93 -1.77 22.47
CA ILE A 538 -14.94 -0.48 23.17
C ILE A 538 -14.82 -0.68 24.68
N GLY A 539 -13.80 -0.06 25.28
CA GLY A 539 -13.52 -0.13 26.72
C GLY A 539 -12.72 -1.36 27.14
N ALA A 540 -12.39 -2.26 26.22
CA ALA A 540 -11.56 -3.42 26.50
C ALA A 540 -10.08 -3.03 26.59
N SER A 541 -9.36 -3.65 27.52
CA SER A 541 -7.90 -3.50 27.68
C SER A 541 -7.12 -4.44 26.78
N ILE A 542 -5.81 -4.23 26.69
CA ILE A 542 -4.85 -5.16 26.07
C ILE A 542 -5.04 -6.57 26.65
N GLY A 543 -5.07 -7.57 25.77
CA GLY A 543 -5.26 -8.98 26.12
C GLY A 543 -6.73 -9.43 26.22
N MET A 544 -7.69 -8.58 25.88
CA MET A 544 -9.11 -8.94 25.85
C MET A 544 -9.57 -9.22 24.41
N THR A 545 -10.16 -10.39 24.20
CA THR A 545 -10.84 -10.76 22.94
C THR A 545 -12.35 -10.64 23.10
N MET A 546 -13.05 -10.14 22.07
CA MET A 546 -14.51 -10.21 22.04
C MET A 546 -14.98 -11.66 22.24
N PRO A 547 -15.99 -11.95 23.08
CA PRO A 547 -16.38 -13.32 23.42
C PRO A 547 -16.62 -14.24 22.22
N ARG A 548 -17.26 -13.74 21.15
CA ARG A 548 -17.52 -14.51 19.93
C ARG A 548 -16.24 -14.96 19.22
N TYR A 549 -15.16 -14.18 19.28
CA TYR A 549 -13.92 -14.45 18.56
C TYR A 549 -12.94 -15.33 19.34
N LYS A 550 -13.25 -15.69 20.59
CA LYS A 550 -12.46 -16.68 21.34
C LYS A 550 -12.49 -18.09 20.73
N THR A 551 -13.53 -18.39 19.96
CA THR A 551 -13.77 -19.73 19.37
C THR A 551 -13.76 -19.72 17.84
N VAL A 552 -13.51 -18.56 17.22
CA VAL A 552 -13.41 -18.42 15.76
C VAL A 552 -11.93 -18.34 15.41
N SER A 553 -11.49 -19.12 14.44
CA SER A 553 -10.10 -19.05 13.97
C SER A 553 -9.90 -17.79 13.14
N ALA A 554 -8.81 -17.06 13.38
CA ALA A 554 -8.45 -15.88 12.60
C ALA A 554 -7.41 -16.24 11.53
N LYS A 555 -7.45 -15.55 10.39
CA LYS A 555 -6.29 -15.46 9.50
C LYS A 555 -5.35 -14.40 10.05
N VAL A 556 -4.10 -14.75 10.27
CA VAL A 556 -3.10 -13.78 10.75
C VAL A 556 -2.42 -13.14 9.56
N LEU A 557 -2.59 -11.83 9.39
CA LEU A 557 -1.90 -11.06 8.36
C LEU A 557 -0.66 -10.43 8.96
N LYS A 558 0.50 -10.80 8.42
CA LYS A 558 1.80 -10.31 8.87
C LYS A 558 2.51 -9.60 7.72
N TYR A 559 2.92 -8.36 7.96
CA TYR A 559 3.42 -7.42 6.95
C TYR A 559 4.84 -6.95 7.22
#